data_AF-A0AAE9NP23-F1
#
_entry.id   AF-A0AAE9NP23-F1
#
_cell.length_a   1.000
_cell.length_b   1.000
_cell.length_c   1.000
_cell.angle_alpha   90.00
_cell.angle_beta   90.00
_cell.angle_gamma   90.00
#
_symmetry.space_group_name_H-M   'P 1'
#
loop_
_entity.id
_entity.type
_entity.pdbx_description
1 polymer ?
#
loop_
_entity_poly.entity_id
_entity_poly.type
_entity_poly.pdbx_seq_one_letter_code
_entity_poly.pdbx_strand_id
1 'polypeptide(L)'
;MLKKLVTGQLSLPMTFWGWGFCGGLFLGLIGMVGVQTGYAAMVPLAYLLKTILFSAVLSGITFILRRKITVLGVIAFFIVLIQVVMGIVMVIGLSSLWFE
;
A
#
# COMPACT_ATOMS: atom_id res chain seq x y z
N MET A 1 9.17 13.65 1.85
CA MET A 1 9.39 12.63 0.79
C MET A 1 8.10 12.10 0.17
N LEU A 2 7.01 11.98 0.94
CA LEU A 2 5.70 11.50 0.44
C LEU A 2 5.20 12.21 -0.83
N LYS A 3 5.32 13.55 -0.90
CA LYS A 3 4.97 14.32 -2.10
C LYS A 3 5.70 13.85 -3.36
N LYS A 4 6.98 13.47 -3.25
CA LYS A 4 7.78 12.96 -4.38
C LYS A 4 7.36 11.55 -4.80
N LEU A 5 6.93 10.72 -3.84
CA LEU A 5 6.37 9.39 -4.09
C LEU A 5 5.07 9.51 -4.89
N VAL A 6 4.12 10.31 -4.40
CA VAL A 6 2.79 10.48 -5.00
C VAL A 6 2.86 11.09 -6.40
N THR A 7 3.78 12.02 -6.62
CA THR A 7 3.95 12.71 -7.92
C THR A 7 4.83 11.94 -8.91
N GLY A 8 5.30 10.74 -8.58
CA GLY A 8 6.10 9.92 -9.49
C GLY A 8 7.47 10.53 -9.81
N GLN A 9 8.03 11.34 -8.91
CA GLN A 9 9.39 11.89 -9.06
C GLN A 9 10.48 10.88 -8.66
N LEU A 10 10.10 9.79 -8.01
CA LEU A 10 10.98 8.67 -7.69
C LEU A 10 11.09 7.70 -8.88
N SER A 11 12.18 6.93 -8.92
CA SER A 11 12.35 5.88 -9.93
C SER A 11 11.37 4.74 -9.69
N LEU A 12 10.94 4.08 -10.77
CA LEU A 12 10.02 2.93 -10.72
C LEU A 12 10.43 1.83 -9.72
N PRO A 13 11.70 1.35 -9.69
CA PRO A 13 12.12 0.38 -8.69
C PRO A 13 12.06 0.94 -7.27
N MET A 14 12.38 2.21 -7.04
CA MET A 14 12.33 2.81 -5.71
C MET A 14 10.88 2.98 -5.21
N THR A 15 9.95 3.34 -6.11
CA THR A 15 8.52 3.43 -5.80
C THR A 15 7.90 2.07 -5.53
N PHE A 16 8.15 1.07 -6.38
CA PHE A 16 7.56 -0.26 -6.25
C PHE A 16 8.21 -1.09 -5.15
N TRP A 17 9.53 -1.30 -5.18
CA TRP A 17 10.24 -2.13 -4.19
C TRP A 17 10.45 -1.39 -2.87
N GLY A 18 10.90 -0.13 -2.94
CA GLY A 18 11.21 0.65 -1.76
C GLY A 18 9.97 1.02 -0.96
N TRP A 19 8.94 1.56 -1.61
CA TRP A 19 7.74 1.99 -0.89
C TRP A 19 6.61 0.96 -0.91
N GLY A 20 6.31 0.36 -2.06
CA GLY A 20 5.26 -0.65 -2.16
C GLY A 20 5.58 -1.92 -1.38
N PHE A 21 6.64 -2.63 -1.76
CA PHE A 21 7.00 -3.91 -1.14
C PHE A 21 7.50 -3.72 0.29
N CYS A 22 8.58 -2.96 0.50
CA CYS A 22 9.16 -2.80 1.83
C CYS A 22 8.21 -2.13 2.83
N GLY A 23 7.51 -1.06 2.42
CA GLY A 23 6.53 -0.41 3.28
C GLY A 23 5.30 -1.29 3.57
N GLY A 24 4.84 -2.07 2.60
CA GLY A 24 3.77 -3.06 2.82
C GLY A 24 4.18 -4.20 3.76
N LEU A 25 5.43 -4.65 3.68
CA LEU A 25 6.00 -5.67 4.56
C LEU A 25 6.12 -5.15 6.00
N PHE A 26 6.64 -3.93 6.15
CA PHE A 26 6.79 -3.27 7.45
C PHE A 26 5.44 -3.11 8.17
N LEU A 27 4.41 -2.62 7.46
CA LEU A 27 3.06 -2.49 8.02
C LEU A 27 2.42 -3.86 8.32
N GLY A 28 2.72 -4.87 7.51
CA GLY A 28 2.28 -6.25 7.77
C GLY A 28 2.87 -6.83 9.06
N LEU A 29 4.16 -6.60 9.30
CA LEU A 29 4.83 -7.02 10.53
C LEU A 29 4.26 -6.31 11.75
N ILE A 30 4.00 -5.00 11.67
CA ILE A 30 3.34 -4.25 12.76
C ILE A 30 1.97 -4.85 13.07
N GLY A 31 1.18 -5.20 12.04
CA GLY A 31 -0.11 -5.87 12.22
C GLY A 31 0.02 -7.21 12.95
N MET A 32 0.99 -8.05 12.57
CA MET A 32 1.23 -9.34 13.23
C MET A 32 1.69 -9.18 14.69
N VAL A 33 2.60 -8.24 14.95
CA VAL A 33 3.07 -7.95 16.31
C VAL A 33 1.91 -7.44 17.16
N GLY A 34 1.02 -6.62 16.61
CA GLY A 34 -0.20 -6.15 17.28
C GLY A 34 -1.11 -7.31 17.72
N VAL A 35 -1.26 -8.34 16.89
CA VAL A 35 -2.00 -9.57 17.27
C VAL A 35 -1.31 -10.31 18.41
N GLN A 36 0.02 -10.51 18.31
CA GLN A 36 0.79 -11.26 19.32
C GLN A 36 0.83 -10.57 20.68
N THR A 37 0.72 -9.24 20.71
CA THR A 37 0.77 -8.43 21.93
C THR A 37 -0.61 -8.12 22.52
N GLY A 38 -1.70 -8.64 21.92
CA GLY A 38 -3.06 -8.43 22.40
C GLY A 38 -3.69 -7.10 22.00
N TYR A 39 -3.00 -6.27 21.21
CA TYR A 39 -3.52 -5.01 20.68
C TYR A 39 -4.29 -5.24 19.37
N ALA A 40 -5.47 -5.87 19.45
CA ALA A 40 -6.30 -6.19 18.29
C ALA A 40 -6.63 -4.97 17.41
N ALA A 41 -6.76 -3.78 18.01
CA ALA A 41 -7.00 -2.52 17.29
C ALA A 41 -5.84 -2.09 16.36
N MET A 42 -4.62 -2.61 16.55
CA MET A 42 -3.51 -2.35 15.63
C MET A 42 -3.73 -2.99 14.25
N VAL A 43 -4.50 -4.06 14.15
CA VAL A 43 -4.76 -4.77 12.89
C VAL A 43 -5.52 -3.89 11.89
N PRO A 44 -6.74 -3.38 12.21
CA PRO A 44 -7.48 -2.52 11.28
C PRO A 44 -6.71 -1.23 10.98
N LEU A 45 -5.99 -0.68 11.96
CA LEU A 45 -5.16 0.51 11.77
C LEU A 45 -4.00 0.23 10.78
N ALA A 46 -3.30 -0.89 10.92
CA ALA A 46 -2.24 -1.29 10.00
C ALA A 46 -2.76 -1.50 8.57
N TYR A 47 -3.94 -2.11 8.40
CA TYR A 47 -4.58 -2.25 7.08
C TYR A 47 -4.99 -0.91 6.47
N LEU A 48 -5.47 0.03 7.28
CA LEU A 48 -5.83 1.37 6.83
C LEU A 48 -4.60 2.15 6.35
N LEU A 49 -3.52 2.16 7.14
CA LEU A 49 -2.23 2.73 6.73
C LEU A 49 -1.65 2.04 5.48
N LYS A 50 -1.77 0.72 5.39
CA LYS A 50 -1.29 -0.06 4.23
C LYS A 50 -2.06 0.33 2.96
N THR A 51 -3.36 0.54 3.06
CA THR A 51 -4.20 0.99 1.94
C THR A 51 -3.82 2.41 1.48
N ILE A 52 -3.57 3.32 2.42
CA ILE A 52 -3.07 4.68 2.12
C ILE A 52 -1.70 4.63 1.45
N LEU A 53 -0.80 3.76 1.93
CA LEU A 53 0.52 3.61 1.35
C LEU A 53 0.43 3.10 -0.10
N PHE A 54 -0.34 2.04 -0.34
CA PHE A 54 -0.48 1.49 -1.70
C PHE A 54 -1.19 2.44 -2.65
N SER A 55 -2.16 3.25 -2.19
CA SER A 55 -2.77 4.27 -3.04
C SER A 55 -1.77 5.39 -3.42
N ALA A 56 -0.91 5.80 -2.50
CA ALA A 56 0.18 6.72 -2.79
C ALA A 56 1.20 6.14 -3.79
N VAL A 57 1.55 4.86 -3.64
CA VAL A 57 2.42 4.13 -4.57
C VAL A 57 1.76 4.00 -5.95
N LEU A 58 0.46 3.70 -6.01
CA LEU A 58 -0.31 3.60 -7.24
C LEU A 58 -0.31 4.94 -8.00
N SER A 59 -0.58 6.04 -7.29
CA SER A 59 -0.48 7.38 -7.86
C SER A 59 0.92 7.63 -8.42
N GLY A 60 1.96 7.33 -7.66
CA GLY A 60 3.35 7.46 -8.10
C GLY A 60 3.65 6.70 -9.39
N ILE A 61 3.26 5.42 -9.47
CA ILE A 61 3.43 4.59 -10.66
C ILE A 61 2.65 5.15 -11.84
N THR A 62 1.43 5.65 -11.61
CA THR A 62 0.59 6.27 -12.66
C THR A 62 1.28 7.49 -13.27
N PHE A 63 1.85 8.36 -12.43
CA PHE A 63 2.60 9.52 -12.91
C PHE A 63 3.89 9.14 -13.66
N ILE A 64 4.59 8.09 -13.22
CA ILE A 64 5.77 7.55 -13.92
C ILE A 64 5.37 7.02 -15.30
N LEU A 65 4.31 6.21 -15.38
CA LEU A 65 3.79 5.66 -16.63
C LEU A 65 3.29 6.74 -17.59
N ARG A 66 2.71 7.83 -17.08
CA ARG A 66 2.30 8.98 -17.89
C ARG A 66 3.47 9.64 -18.62
N ARG A 67 4.68 9.60 -18.05
CA ARG A 67 5.89 10.14 -18.67
C ARG A 67 6.57 9.14 -19.60
N LYS A 68 6.60 7.86 -19.21
CA LYS A 68 7.24 6.79 -19.99
C LYS A 68 6.54 5.46 -19.72
N ILE A 69 5.82 4.97 -20.73
CA ILE A 69 5.22 3.64 -20.65
C ILE A 69 6.32 2.60 -20.77
N THR A 70 6.38 1.70 -19.79
CA THR A 70 7.30 0.57 -19.75
C THR A 70 6.52 -0.66 -19.32
N VAL A 71 6.84 -1.83 -19.89
CA VAL A 71 6.15 -3.09 -19.57
C VAL A 71 6.21 -3.38 -18.07
N LEU A 72 7.39 -3.22 -17.45
CA LEU A 72 7.57 -3.40 -16.01
C LEU A 72 6.73 -2.43 -15.18
N GLY A 73 6.56 -1.19 -15.64
CA GLY A 73 5.71 -0.22 -14.97
C GLY A 73 4.23 -0.59 -15.02
N VAL A 74 3.76 -1.11 -16.16
CA VAL A 74 2.37 -1.57 -16.32
C VAL A 74 2.11 -2.77 -15.42
N ILE A 75 3.04 -3.73 -15.35
CA ILE A 75 2.95 -4.87 -14.43
C ILE A 75 2.91 -4.38 -12.97
N ALA A 76 3.82 -3.49 -12.59
CA ALA A 76 3.84 -2.91 -11.24
C ALA A 76 2.54 -2.17 -10.91
N PHE A 77 1.96 -1.46 -11.87
CA PHE A 77 0.67 -0.78 -11.72
C PHE A 77 -0.46 -1.76 -11.40
N PHE A 78 -0.61 -2.84 -12.18
CA PHE A 78 -1.66 -3.82 -11.94
C PHE A 78 -1.50 -4.54 -10.59
N ILE A 79 -0.27 -4.90 -10.23
CA ILE A 79 0.02 -5.52 -8.92
C ILE A 79 -0.42 -4.59 -7.79
N VAL A 80 -0.02 -3.32 -7.84
CA VAL A 80 -0.37 -2.34 -6.80
C VAL A 80 -1.87 -2.04 -6.80
N LEU A 81 -2.51 -1.98 -7.95
CA LEU A 81 -3.96 -1.78 -8.06
C LEU A 81 -4.73 -2.90 -7.36
N ILE A 82 -4.35 -4.16 -7.60
CA ILE A 82 -4.93 -5.32 -6.91
C ILE A 82 -4.73 -5.20 -5.39
N GLN A 83 -3.54 -4.79 -4.93
CA GLN A 83 -3.27 -4.59 -3.51
C GLN A 83 -4.15 -3.49 -2.87
N VAL A 84 -4.42 -2.40 -3.59
CA VAL A 84 -5.34 -1.34 -3.12
C VAL A 84 -6.76 -1.89 -3.00
N VAL A 85 -7.26 -2.60 -4.02
CA VAL A 85 -8.62 -3.19 -3.98
C VAL A 85 -8.75 -4.18 -2.84
N MET A 86 -7.79 -5.10 -2.69
CA MET A 86 -7.78 -6.07 -1.59
C MET A 86 -7.67 -5.38 -0.22
N GLY A 87 -6.90 -4.28 -0.13
CA GLY A 87 -6.81 -3.45 1.08
C GLY A 87 -8.15 -2.83 1.46
N ILE A 88 -8.87 -2.24 0.50
CA ILE A 88 -10.21 -1.67 0.72
C ILE A 88 -11.19 -2.74 1.18
N VAL A 89 -11.22 -3.90 0.50
CA VAL A 89 -12.09 -5.02 0.87
C VAL A 89 -11.79 -5.50 2.29
N MET A 90 -10.52 -5.60 2.68
CA MET A 90 -10.11 -5.94 4.04
C MET A 90 -10.58 -4.91 5.06
N VAL A 91 -10.43 -3.61 4.79
CA VAL A 91 -10.86 -2.55 5.71
C VAL A 91 -12.39 -2.56 5.90
N ILE A 92 -13.15 -2.81 4.82
CA ILE A 92 -14.61 -2.97 4.90
C ILE A 92 -14.98 -4.26 5.65
N GLY A 93 -14.28 -5.36 5.40
CA GLY A 93 -14.52 -6.62 6.10
C GLY A 93 -14.18 -6.55 7.60
N LEU A 94 -13.17 -5.76 7.97
CA LEU A 94 -12.77 -5.55 9.37
C LEU A 94 -13.62 -4.48 10.07
N SER A 95 -14.34 -3.61 9.34
CA SER A 95 -15.19 -2.60 9.98
C SER A 95 -16.37 -3.24 10.72
N SER A 96 -16.79 -4.46 10.35
CA SER A 96 -17.81 -5.20 11.10
C SER A 96 -17.38 -5.50 12.54
N LEU A 97 -16.08 -5.64 12.81
CA LEU A 97 -15.54 -5.88 14.16
C LEU A 97 -15.67 -4.67 15.10
N TRP A 98 -15.98 -3.48 14.57
CA TRP A 98 -16.18 -2.27 15.37
C TRP A 98 -17.65 -2.07 15.78
N PHE A 99 -18.58 -2.84 15.22
CA PHE A 99 -20.02 -2.74 15.47
C PHE A 99 -20.57 -3.90 16.33
N GLU A 100 -19.72 -4.78 16.84
CA GLU A 100 -20.05 -5.77 17.89
C GLU A 100 -19.77 -5.23 19.29
#